data_AF-A0A918MIE1-F1
#
_entry.id   AF-A0A918MIE1-F1
#
_cell.length_a   1.000
_cell.length_b   1.000
_cell.length_c   1.000
_cell.angle_alpha   90.00
_cell.angle_beta   90.00
_cell.angle_gamma   90.00
#
_symmetry.space_group_name_H-M   'P 1'
#
loop_
_entity.id
_entity.type
_entity.pdbx_description
1 polymer ?
#
loop_
_entity_poly.entity_id
_entity_poly.type
_entity_poly.pdbx_seq_one_letter_code
_entity_poly.pdbx_strand_id
1 'polypeptide(L)'
;MAQINSVEIKNVPEYIDVGDNESDIDVEVKITFHKIDIKLEMAYILDVIIYDIHGPLDVPVVMANWKDTKVIPITQGRKDKYMGFAKLELTVSKEIEILILPVTLKLGKLTENDSHILRRLDVFATLTPAVGRCSKWSAEFESYLLH
;
A
#
# COMPACT_ATOMS: atom_id res chain seq x y z
N MET A 1 16.90 8.31 8.77
CA MET A 1 16.26 7.98 7.48
C MET A 1 16.21 6.47 7.34
N ALA A 2 15.01 5.95 7.16
CA ALA A 2 14.75 4.52 7.06
C ALA A 2 14.73 4.06 5.59
N GLN A 3 14.99 2.77 5.38
CA GLN A 3 14.99 2.12 4.08
C GLN A 3 14.18 0.83 4.16
N ILE A 4 13.20 0.67 3.28
CA ILE A 4 12.57 -0.64 3.02
C ILE A 4 13.57 -1.45 2.18
N ASN A 5 14.04 -2.57 2.72
CA ASN A 5 15.02 -3.44 2.07
C ASN A 5 14.35 -4.50 1.20
N SER A 6 13.21 -5.04 1.65
CA SER A 6 12.44 -6.03 0.91
C SER A 6 10.97 -6.00 1.31
N VAL A 7 10.11 -6.43 0.37
CA VAL A 7 8.68 -6.63 0.53
C VAL A 7 8.37 -7.98 -0.13
N GLU A 8 7.80 -8.91 0.63
CA GLU A 8 7.52 -10.27 0.15
C GLU A 8 6.11 -10.69 0.57
N ILE A 9 5.37 -11.30 -0.35
CA ILE A 9 4.10 -11.95 0.00
C ILE A 9 4.39 -13.34 0.56
N LYS A 10 3.81 -13.64 1.71
CA LYS A 10 3.82 -14.93 2.39
C LYS A 10 2.39 -15.46 2.49
N ASN A 11 2.27 -16.77 2.69
CA ASN A 11 0.99 -17.45 2.93
C ASN A 11 -0.06 -17.17 1.86
N VAL A 12 0.35 -17.09 0.58
CA VAL A 12 -0.60 -16.99 -0.54
C VAL A 12 -1.35 -18.32 -0.66
N PRO A 13 -2.69 -18.34 -0.54
CA PRO A 13 -3.44 -19.56 -0.75
C PRO A 13 -3.28 -20.03 -2.19
N GLU A 14 -3.15 -21.34 -2.39
CA GLU A 14 -3.01 -21.97 -3.72
C GLU A 14 -4.23 -21.65 -4.62
N TYR A 15 -5.40 -21.47 -3.99
CA TYR A 15 -6.63 -21.04 -4.62
C TYR A 15 -7.21 -19.86 -3.86
N ILE A 16 -7.56 -18.82 -4.61
CA ILE A 16 -8.32 -17.69 -4.08
C ILE A 16 -9.79 -17.96 -4.38
N ASP A 17 -10.60 -18.26 -3.36
CA ASP A 17 -12.00 -18.62 -3.57
C ASP A 17 -12.82 -17.39 -3.95
N VAL A 18 -13.45 -17.43 -5.12
CA VAL A 18 -14.18 -16.30 -5.67
C VAL A 18 -15.60 -16.33 -5.12
N GLY A 19 -15.80 -15.64 -3.99
CA GLY A 19 -17.08 -15.60 -3.29
C GLY A 19 -16.92 -15.37 -1.80
N ASP A 20 -15.78 -15.76 -1.25
CA ASP A 20 -15.30 -15.28 0.04
C ASP A 20 -14.65 -13.91 -0.18
N ASN A 21 -15.18 -12.88 0.49
CA ASN A 21 -14.76 -11.49 0.25
C ASN A 21 -13.40 -11.16 0.88
N GLU A 22 -12.78 -12.13 1.53
CA GLU A 22 -11.64 -11.96 2.42
C GLU A 22 -10.70 -13.15 2.21
N SER A 23 -9.59 -12.94 1.51
CA SER A 23 -8.45 -13.84 1.56
C SER A 23 -7.34 -13.13 2.32
N ASP A 24 -6.92 -13.70 3.43
CA ASP A 24 -5.83 -13.17 4.22
C ASP A 24 -4.51 -13.65 3.62
N ILE A 25 -3.68 -12.70 3.20
CA ILE A 25 -2.29 -12.96 2.87
C ILE A 25 -1.41 -12.19 3.83
N ASP A 26 -0.20 -12.68 4.03
CA ASP A 26 0.77 -11.98 4.86
C ASP A 26 1.76 -11.24 3.98
N VAL A 27 2.06 -9.99 4.33
CA VAL A 27 3.16 -9.24 3.71
C VAL A 27 4.27 -9.07 4.71
N GLU A 28 5.43 -9.65 4.39
CA GLU A 28 6.65 -9.45 5.13
C GLU A 28 7.40 -8.23 4.58
N VAL A 29 7.69 -7.26 5.45
CA VAL A 29 8.45 -6.06 5.12
C VAL A 29 9.69 -6.00 5.99
N LYS A 30 10.86 -5.93 5.37
CA LYS A 30 12.13 -5.72 6.05
C LYS A 30 12.57 -4.27 5.95
N ILE A 31 12.82 -3.64 7.08
CA ILE A 31 13.18 -2.23 7.18
C ILE A 31 14.49 -2.08 7.95
N THR A 32 15.36 -1.20 7.45
CA THR A 32 16.54 -0.72 8.17
C THR A 32 16.33 0.73 8.56
N PHE A 33 16.45 1.04 9.85
CA PHE A 33 16.32 2.38 10.41
C PHE A 33 17.70 3.01 10.65
N HIS A 34 17.80 4.33 10.50
CA HIS A 34 19.04 5.02 10.83
C HIS A 34 19.18 5.12 12.36
N LYS A 35 20.42 5.17 12.85
CA LYS A 35 20.72 5.31 14.29
C LYS A 35 20.07 6.53 14.95
N ILE A 36 19.84 7.59 14.17
CA ILE A 36 19.13 8.79 14.65
C ILE A 36 17.65 8.50 14.92
N ASP A 37 17.03 7.68 14.08
CA ASP A 37 15.61 7.34 14.18
C ASP A 37 15.37 6.51 15.45
N ILE A 38 16.31 5.62 15.80
CA ILE A 38 16.31 4.85 17.07
C ILE A 38 16.51 5.78 18.28
N LYS A 39 17.52 6.65 18.24
CA LYS A 39 17.84 7.54 19.38
C LYS A 39 16.72 8.51 19.72
N LEU A 40 15.95 8.91 18.72
CA LEU A 40 14.82 9.83 18.88
C LEU A 40 13.49 9.10 19.03
N GLU A 41 13.50 7.76 19.09
CA GLU A 41 12.30 6.92 19.16
C GLU A 41 11.26 7.34 18.10
N MET A 42 11.74 7.54 16.87
CA MET A 42 10.90 8.10 15.82
C MET A 42 9.73 7.17 15.51
N ALA A 43 8.56 7.77 15.37
CA ALA A 43 7.35 7.07 14.95
C ALA A 43 7.21 7.09 13.43
N TYR A 44 6.77 5.96 12.87
CA TYR A 44 6.51 5.77 11.46
C TYR A 44 5.14 5.12 11.24
N ILE A 45 4.61 5.32 10.05
CA ILE A 45 3.49 4.55 9.50
C ILE A 45 4.00 3.77 8.31
N LEU A 46 3.84 2.45 8.38
CA LEU A 46 4.00 1.55 7.26
C LEU A 46 2.64 1.32 6.62
N ASP A 47 2.51 1.71 5.36
CA ASP A 47 1.34 1.46 4.52
C ASP A 47 1.73 0.38 3.49
N VAL A 48 0.97 -0.71 3.44
CA VAL A 48 1.13 -1.83 2.50
C VAL A 48 -0.11 -1.92 1.63
N ILE A 49 0.07 -1.94 0.31
CA ILE A 49 -1.01 -1.90 -0.67
C ILE A 49 -0.81 -2.99 -1.70
N ILE A 50 -1.90 -3.67 -2.04
CA ILE A 50 -1.88 -4.78 -2.99
C ILE A 50 -2.66 -4.41 -4.23
N TYR A 51 -2.04 -4.63 -5.38
CA TYR A 51 -2.61 -4.41 -6.70
C TYR A 51 -2.68 -5.71 -7.48
N ASP A 52 -3.72 -5.84 -8.31
CA ASP A 52 -3.81 -6.85 -9.37
C ASP A 52 -3.43 -6.18 -10.70
N ILE A 53 -2.23 -6.51 -11.18
CA ILE A 53 -1.59 -5.83 -12.30
C ILE A 53 -2.12 -6.36 -13.64
N HIS A 54 -2.58 -5.42 -14.47
CA HIS A 54 -3.14 -5.68 -15.79
C HIS A 54 -2.32 -5.01 -16.91
N GLY A 55 -1.01 -5.24 -16.95
CA GLY A 55 -0.13 -4.68 -17.99
C GLY A 55 1.25 -4.28 -17.48
N PRO A 56 1.87 -3.23 -18.06
CA PRO A 56 3.03 -2.56 -17.47
C PRO A 56 2.69 -2.00 -16.09
N LEU A 57 3.63 -2.05 -15.15
CA LEU A 57 3.44 -1.56 -13.77
C LEU A 57 3.21 -0.04 -13.77
N ASP A 58 2.02 0.38 -13.35
CA ASP A 58 1.72 1.78 -13.09
C ASP A 58 2.19 2.14 -11.66
N VAL A 59 3.12 3.11 -11.53
CA VAL A 59 3.65 3.51 -10.22
C VAL A 59 2.62 4.37 -9.48
N PRO A 60 2.16 3.99 -8.28
CA PRO A 60 1.15 4.76 -7.56
C PRO A 60 1.71 6.07 -6.99
N VAL A 61 0.87 7.11 -6.93
CA VAL A 61 1.15 8.33 -6.16
C VAL A 61 0.68 8.14 -4.73
N VAL A 62 1.62 8.27 -3.79
CA VAL A 62 1.33 8.26 -2.36
C VAL A 62 1.25 9.68 -1.85
N MET A 63 0.05 10.09 -1.41
CA MET A 63 -0.14 11.27 -0.60
C MET A 63 -0.08 10.87 0.87
N ALA A 64 1.13 10.84 1.40
CA ALA A 64 1.39 10.44 2.78
C ALA A 64 0.83 11.46 3.78
N ASN A 65 -0.06 11.01 4.66
CA ASN A 65 -0.58 11.80 5.78
C ASN A 65 -0.93 10.85 6.93
N TRP A 66 -0.55 11.22 8.16
CA TRP A 66 -0.62 10.35 9.34
C TRP A 66 -1.96 9.61 9.48
N LYS A 67 -3.07 10.30 9.26
CA LYS A 67 -4.41 9.70 9.35
C LYS A 67 -5.10 9.43 8.02
N ASP A 68 -4.56 9.94 6.91
CA ASP A 68 -5.26 9.98 5.61
C ASP A 68 -4.26 9.77 4.46
N THR A 69 -3.44 8.71 4.56
CA THR A 69 -2.63 8.27 3.42
C THR A 69 -3.58 7.91 2.28
N LYS A 70 -3.49 8.66 1.19
CA LYS A 70 -4.23 8.36 -0.04
C LYS A 70 -3.27 7.84 -1.07
N VAL A 71 -3.63 6.75 -1.71
CA VAL A 71 -2.86 6.21 -2.81
C VAL A 71 -3.68 6.28 -4.08
N ILE A 72 -3.17 7.07 -5.02
CA ILE A 72 -3.82 7.36 -6.29
C ILE A 72 -3.05 6.59 -7.37
N PRO A 73 -3.69 5.66 -8.09
CA PRO A 73 -3.05 5.04 -9.25
C PRO A 73 -2.90 6.09 -10.35
N ILE A 74 -1.69 6.26 -10.90
CA ILE A 74 -1.50 7.00 -12.16
C ILE A 74 -1.63 5.99 -13.29
N THR A 75 -2.76 5.96 -13.98
CA THR A 75 -2.98 4.98 -15.06
C THR A 75 -2.49 5.46 -16.42
N GLN A 76 -1.77 4.59 -17.15
CA GLN A 76 -1.59 4.67 -18.61
C GLN A 76 -2.28 3.49 -19.33
N GLY A 77 -3.56 3.19 -19.05
CA GLY A 77 -4.31 2.20 -19.83
C GLY A 77 -5.27 1.30 -19.02
N ARG A 78 -5.20 -0.02 -19.26
CA ARG A 78 -6.07 -1.02 -18.62
C ARG A 78 -5.81 -0.99 -17.10
N LYS A 79 -6.87 -0.81 -16.31
CA LYS A 79 -6.76 -0.44 -14.89
C LYS A 79 -6.18 -1.59 -14.06
N ASP A 80 -5.05 -1.36 -13.42
CA ASP A 80 -4.65 -2.13 -12.24
C ASP A 80 -5.75 -2.02 -11.18
N LYS A 81 -6.12 -3.16 -10.59
CA LYS A 81 -7.22 -3.22 -9.62
C LYS A 81 -6.62 -3.17 -8.22
N TYR A 82 -7.04 -2.18 -7.42
CA TYR A 82 -6.73 -2.15 -6.01
C TYR A 82 -7.41 -3.33 -5.30
N MET A 83 -6.63 -4.16 -4.60
CA MET A 83 -7.10 -5.39 -3.99
C MET A 83 -7.15 -5.31 -2.47
N GLY A 84 -6.20 -4.63 -1.82
CA GLY A 84 -6.12 -4.65 -0.37
C GLY A 84 -5.17 -3.61 0.18
N PHE A 85 -5.27 -3.39 1.50
CA PHE A 85 -4.44 -2.46 2.24
C PHE A 85 -4.30 -2.86 3.69
N ALA A 86 -3.10 -2.69 4.22
CA ALA A 86 -2.82 -2.76 5.65
C ALA A 86 -1.99 -1.56 6.08
N LYS A 87 -2.18 -1.14 7.33
CA LYS A 87 -1.47 -0.05 7.96
C LYS A 87 -0.92 -0.51 9.30
N LEU A 88 0.32 -0.14 9.59
CA LEU A 88 0.95 -0.36 10.89
C LEU A 88 1.64 0.91 11.37
N GLU A 89 1.24 1.38 12.55
CA GLU A 89 1.98 2.40 13.29
C GLU A 89 3.11 1.70 14.08
N LEU A 90 4.33 2.25 14.02
CA LEU A 90 5.48 1.67 14.71
C LEU A 90 6.40 2.74 15.29
N THR A 91 7.03 2.42 16.41
CA THR A 91 8.06 3.25 17.05
C THR A 91 9.40 2.55 16.93
N VAL A 92 10.40 3.24 16.40
CA VAL A 92 11.71 2.65 16.11
C VAL A 92 12.45 2.34 17.40
N SER A 93 12.78 1.06 17.58
CA SER A 93 13.54 0.56 18.75
C SER A 93 14.83 -0.17 18.37
N LYS A 94 14.97 -0.59 17.11
CA LYS A 94 16.10 -1.39 16.62
C LYS A 94 16.48 -0.97 15.19
N GLU A 95 17.71 -1.29 14.80
CA GLU A 95 18.26 -0.92 13.49
C GLU A 95 17.63 -1.71 12.35
N ILE A 96 17.31 -3.00 12.54
CA ILE A 96 16.66 -3.83 11.52
C ILE A 96 15.39 -4.42 12.13
N GLU A 97 14.29 -4.29 11.39
CA GLU A 97 13.00 -4.80 11.77
C GLU A 97 12.36 -5.59 10.62
N ILE A 98 11.78 -6.74 10.96
CA ILE A 98 11.00 -7.57 10.05
C ILE A 98 9.57 -7.53 10.59
N LEU A 99 8.65 -7.06 9.76
CA LEU A 99 7.24 -6.88 10.09
C LEU A 99 6.42 -7.79 9.21
N ILE A 100 5.44 -8.48 9.79
CA ILE A 100 4.49 -9.32 9.06
C ILE A 100 3.12 -8.67 9.25
N LEU A 101 2.51 -8.26 8.15
CA LEU A 101 1.22 -7.58 8.15
C LEU A 101 0.20 -8.49 7.46
N PRO A 102 -0.86 -8.93 8.16
CA PRO A 102 -1.98 -9.58 7.51
C PRO A 102 -2.73 -8.55 6.66
N VAL A 103 -3.01 -8.89 5.41
CA VAL A 103 -3.75 -8.07 4.47
C VAL A 103 -4.93 -8.86 3.93
N THR A 104 -6.12 -8.33 4.16
CA THR A 104 -7.35 -8.88 3.60
C THR A 104 -7.54 -8.38 2.16
N LEU A 105 -7.60 -9.32 1.23
CA LEU A 105 -7.84 -9.06 -0.18
C LEU A 105 -9.34 -8.96 -0.48
N LYS A 106 -9.75 -7.83 -1.06
CA LYS A 106 -11.08 -7.63 -1.64
C LYS A 106 -11.09 -8.10 -3.08
N LEU A 107 -11.41 -9.37 -3.25
CA LEU A 107 -11.57 -9.98 -4.55
C LEU A 107 -12.96 -9.62 -5.09
N GLY A 108 -13.09 -8.41 -5.64
CA GLY A 108 -14.35 -7.98 -6.24
C GLY A 108 -14.85 -8.97 -7.28
N LYS A 109 -16.17 -8.98 -7.55
CA LYS A 109 -16.83 -9.87 -8.53
C LYS A 109 -16.05 -9.97 -9.83
N LEU A 110 -15.80 -11.20 -10.30
CA LEU A 110 -15.28 -11.46 -11.64
C LEU A 110 -16.22 -10.83 -12.66
N THR A 111 -15.69 -9.97 -13.51
CA THR A 111 -16.39 -9.43 -14.67
C THR A 111 -16.09 -10.29 -15.89
N GLU A 112 -16.94 -10.28 -16.92
CA GLU A 112 -16.80 -11.14 -18.12
C GLU A 112 -15.46 -10.98 -18.87
N ASN A 113 -14.66 -9.95 -18.55
CA ASN A 113 -13.34 -9.68 -19.11
C ASN A 113 -12.16 -10.09 -18.21
N ASP A 114 -12.41 -10.65 -17.03
CA ASP A 114 -11.37 -11.10 -16.12
C ASP A 114 -10.86 -12.50 -16.53
N SER A 115 -9.54 -12.69 -16.54
CA SER A 115 -8.97 -14.01 -16.80
C SER A 115 -9.30 -14.92 -15.61
N HIS A 116 -10.02 -16.01 -15.87
CA HIS A 116 -10.40 -16.99 -14.84
C HIS A 116 -9.22 -17.82 -14.29
N ILE A 117 -8.00 -17.62 -14.79
CA ILE A 117 -6.90 -18.58 -14.62
C ILE A 117 -5.68 -17.99 -13.90
N LEU A 118 -5.35 -16.71 -14.10
CA LEU A 118 -4.15 -16.13 -13.50
C LEU A 118 -4.35 -14.65 -13.13
N ARG A 119 -4.08 -14.31 -11.86
CA ARG A 119 -3.96 -12.93 -11.38
C ARG A 119 -2.52 -12.65 -11.01
N ARG A 120 -2.04 -11.43 -11.29
CA ARG A 120 -0.68 -11.01 -11.00
C ARG A 120 -0.73 -9.99 -9.88
N LEU A 121 -0.60 -10.50 -8.65
CA LEU A 121 -0.57 -9.64 -7.47
C LEU A 121 0.82 -9.06 -7.28
N ASP A 122 0.88 -7.76 -6.97
CA ASP A 122 2.10 -7.09 -6.57
C ASP A 122 1.83 -6.18 -5.37
N VAL A 123 2.87 -5.94 -4.59
CA VAL A 123 2.76 -5.22 -3.33
C VAL A 123 3.62 -3.99 -3.34
N PHE A 124 2.99 -2.87 -3.06
CA PHE A 124 3.64 -1.61 -2.83
C PHE A 124 3.65 -1.30 -1.33
N ALA A 125 4.83 -1.18 -0.74
CA ALA A 125 5.01 -0.74 0.64
C ALA A 125 5.66 0.65 0.68
N THR A 126 5.14 1.51 1.54
CA THR A 126 5.69 2.85 1.77
C THR A 126 5.77 3.14 3.25
N LEU A 127 6.84 3.85 3.65
CA LEU A 127 7.13 4.17 5.03
C LEU A 127 7.15 5.68 5.21
N THR A 128 6.24 6.18 6.04
CA THR A 128 6.05 7.62 6.27
C THR A 128 6.47 7.97 7.71
N PRO A 129 7.45 8.85 7.94
CA PRO A 129 7.76 9.34 9.28
C PRO A 129 6.64 10.23 9.83
N ALA A 130 6.41 10.20 11.14
CA ALA A 130 5.39 11.01 11.81
C ALA A 130 5.56 12.51 11.59
N VAL A 131 6.83 12.94 11.53
CA VAL A 131 7.19 14.33 11.33
C VAL A 131 8.23 14.36 10.21
N GLY A 132 7.75 14.41 8.97
CA GLY A 132 8.60 14.60 7.79
C GLY A 132 8.01 15.54 6.75
N ARG A 133 6.68 15.55 6.60
CA ARG A 133 5.94 16.44 5.69
C ARG A 133 4.52 16.64 6.21
N CYS A 134 4.00 17.87 6.16
CA CYS A 134 2.61 18.19 6.51
C CYS A 134 1.94 18.92 5.33
N SER A 135 0.89 18.32 4.77
CA SER A 135 0.18 18.87 3.61
C SER A 135 -1.28 18.42 3.62
N LYS A 136 -2.20 19.30 3.22
CA LYS A 136 -3.64 19.04 3.12
C LYS A 136 -4.23 19.87 1.97
N TRP A 137 -5.09 19.26 1.16
CA TRP A 137 -5.85 19.99 0.15
C TRP A 137 -6.91 20.87 0.81
N SER A 138 -7.24 22.00 0.17
CA SER A 138 -8.43 22.77 0.52
C SER A 138 -9.70 21.95 0.25
N ALA A 139 -10.85 22.43 0.71
CA ALA A 139 -12.12 21.94 0.20
C ALA A 139 -12.25 22.25 -1.30
N GLU A 140 -13.05 21.43 -2.01
CA GLU A 140 -13.44 21.70 -3.39
C GLU A 140 -14.25 23.00 -3.46
N PHE A 141 -14.01 23.81 -4.48
CA PHE A 141 -14.78 25.01 -4.75
C PHE A 141 -15.19 25.03 -6.21
N GLU A 142 -16.42 25.45 -6.46
CA GLU A 142 -16.95 25.67 -7.81
C GLU A 142 -16.93 27.17 -8.11
N SER A 143 -16.62 27.53 -9.35
CA SER A 143 -16.70 28.91 -9.84
C SER A 143 -17.32 28.92 -11.22
N TYR A 144 -18.13 29.93 -11.51
CA TYR A 144 -18.69 30.15 -12.83
C TYR A 144 -17.61 30.71 -13.77
N LEU A 145 -17.58 30.20 -14.99
CA LEU A 145 -16.82 30.78 -16.09
C LEU A 145 -17.74 31.75 -16.83
N LEU A 146 -17.37 33.04 -16.88
CA LEU A 146 -18.03 34.04 -17.70
C LEU A 146 -17.23 34.24 -18.99
N HIS A 147 -17.92 34.26 -20.13
CA HIS A 147 -17.39 34.67 -21.43
C HIS A 147 -17.80 36.10 -21.77
#